data_AF-A0A6J6F6D1-F1
#
_entry.id   AF-A0A6J6F6D1-F1
#
_cell.length_a   1.000
_cell.length_b   1.000
_cell.length_c   1.000
_cell.angle_alpha   90.00
_cell.angle_beta   90.00
_cell.angle_gamma   90.00
#
_symmetry.space_group_name_H-M   'P 1'
#
loop_
_entity.id
_entity.type
_entity.pdbx_description
1 polymer ?
#
loop_
_entity_poly.entity_id
_entity_poly.type
_entity_poly.pdbx_seq_one_letter_code
_entity_poly.pdbx_strand_id
1 'polypeptide(L)'
;MAAHLAGVTTAVATCGTAFGDEHIRIIRRLLMAADAFRGEVIFTFDGDAAGQKAALRAFEDDQKFVAQTFVAVEPSGMDPCELRQAQGDDAVRNLVARRVPLFEFAIKSVIANYDITAAEGRVNALNQVAPLIGKIRDASLRPEYVRLLAGWLGMEVDIVSTAVKKSGGATTAASDKRVNLTDPVLVLEREVLKVRLQLPTLSHSWVDLEPTAFSFALYNQLRVLIDNQSEFNIQELIDQADSEELKSLITELTVEPIRTDGEVSDRYITSIFARLREVALSRSIAEIKSTLQRLNPVENDAQYQEIFTQLVGMEAARRVQKELALGES
;
A
#
# COMPACT_ATOMS: atom_id res chain seq x y z
N MET A 1 -17.76 27.20 -0.18
CA MET A 1 -18.00 28.30 0.79
C MET A 1 -18.74 27.83 2.04
N ALA A 2 -19.82 27.05 1.92
CA ALA A 2 -20.59 26.53 3.07
C ALA A 2 -19.74 25.79 4.12
N ALA A 3 -18.86 24.88 3.70
CA ALA A 3 -17.96 24.16 4.61
C ALA A 3 -17.04 25.09 5.42
N HIS A 4 -16.45 26.10 4.77
CA HIS A 4 -15.59 27.09 5.43
C HIS A 4 -16.37 27.93 6.46
N LEU A 5 -17.58 28.38 6.10
CA LEU A 5 -18.46 29.11 7.02
C LEU A 5 -18.88 28.25 8.22
N ALA A 6 -19.06 26.95 8.00
CA ALA A 6 -19.32 25.98 9.06
C ALA A 6 -18.07 25.64 9.90
N GLY A 7 -16.92 26.28 9.68
CA GLY A 7 -15.69 26.05 10.44
C GLY A 7 -14.82 24.88 9.93
N VAL A 8 -15.18 24.27 8.79
CA VAL A 8 -14.33 23.32 8.07
C VAL A 8 -13.45 24.10 7.09
N THR A 9 -12.36 24.67 7.61
CA THR A 9 -11.51 25.63 6.89
C THR A 9 -10.59 24.98 5.84
N THR A 10 -10.47 23.67 5.86
CA THR A 10 -9.61 22.87 4.96
C THR A 10 -10.34 22.35 3.72
N ALA A 11 -11.62 22.69 3.54
CA ALA A 11 -12.41 22.21 2.41
C ALA A 11 -11.95 22.83 1.08
N VAL A 12 -11.71 21.96 0.09
CA VAL A 12 -11.37 22.31 -1.30
C VAL A 12 -12.34 21.62 -2.26
N ALA A 13 -12.52 22.16 -3.47
CA ALA A 13 -13.41 21.61 -4.49
C ALA A 13 -12.76 21.71 -5.88
N THR A 14 -13.12 20.82 -6.80
CA THR A 14 -12.72 20.91 -8.21
C THR A 14 -13.56 21.97 -8.93
N CYS A 15 -12.95 22.75 -9.82
CA CYS A 15 -13.65 23.78 -10.58
C CYS A 15 -14.24 23.21 -11.88
N GLY A 16 -15.37 22.49 -11.78
CA GLY A 16 -16.13 22.00 -12.94
C GLY A 16 -15.46 20.85 -13.71
N THR A 17 -14.45 20.22 -13.11
CA THR A 17 -13.75 19.05 -13.66
C THR A 17 -13.93 17.85 -12.74
N ALA A 18 -13.92 16.66 -13.34
CA ALA A 18 -13.88 15.43 -12.56
C ALA A 18 -12.59 15.37 -11.73
N PHE A 19 -12.71 14.86 -10.51
CA PHE A 19 -11.54 14.53 -9.70
C PHE A 19 -10.68 13.48 -10.43
N GLY A 20 -9.35 13.62 -10.37
CA GLY A 20 -8.44 12.80 -11.17
C GLY A 20 -6.98 12.96 -10.77
N ASP A 21 -6.09 12.24 -11.46
CA ASP A 21 -4.68 12.05 -11.10
C ASP A 21 -3.89 13.33 -10.78
N GLU A 22 -4.14 14.42 -11.49
CA GLU A 22 -3.42 15.67 -11.28
C GLU A 22 -3.79 16.33 -9.94
N HIS A 23 -5.08 16.30 -9.57
CA HIS A 23 -5.56 16.74 -8.27
C HIS A 23 -4.96 15.89 -7.13
N ILE A 24 -4.84 14.57 -7.36
CA ILE A 24 -4.23 13.64 -6.41
C ILE A 24 -2.76 14.01 -6.14
N ARG A 25 -1.98 14.34 -7.19
CA ARG A 25 -0.57 14.75 -7.02
C ARG A 25 -0.45 16.04 -6.22
N ILE A 26 -1.33 17.01 -6.44
CA ILE A 26 -1.31 18.29 -5.71
C ILE A 26 -1.63 18.06 -4.23
N ILE A 27 -2.71 17.31 -3.92
CA ILE A 27 -3.08 16.97 -2.54
C ILE A 27 -1.93 16.24 -1.87
N ARG A 28 -1.32 15.26 -2.55
CA ARG A 28 -0.16 14.54 -2.03
C ARG A 28 1.02 15.47 -1.71
N ARG A 29 1.36 16.39 -2.61
CA ARG A 29 2.44 17.37 -2.37
C ARG A 29 2.16 18.22 -1.14
N LEU A 30 0.90 18.66 -0.95
CA LEU A 30 0.49 19.45 0.21
C LEU A 30 0.53 18.65 1.52
N LEU A 31 0.13 17.37 1.48
CA LEU A 31 0.15 16.49 2.65
C LEU A 31 1.56 16.01 3.02
N MET A 32 2.49 15.94 2.07
CA MET A 32 3.89 15.54 2.30
C MET A 32 4.82 16.71 2.68
N ALA A 33 4.43 17.96 2.39
CA ALA A 33 5.20 19.16 2.74
C ALA A 33 5.03 19.60 4.21
N ALA A 34 4.07 19.02 4.93
CA ALA A 34 3.96 19.18 6.38
C ALA A 34 4.72 18.02 7.05
N ASP A 35 5.59 18.32 8.01
CA ASP A 35 6.36 17.34 8.81
C ASP A 35 5.50 16.30 9.58
N ALA A 36 4.17 16.33 9.41
CA ALA A 36 3.22 15.38 9.94
C ALA A 36 2.71 14.46 8.83
N PHE A 37 3.30 13.26 8.75
CA PHE A 37 2.87 12.13 7.91
C PHE A 37 1.49 11.52 8.31
N ARG A 38 0.53 12.36 8.73
CA ARG A 38 -0.77 11.99 9.33
C ARG A 38 -1.94 12.77 8.75
N GLY A 39 -1.87 13.15 7.48
CA GLY A 39 -3.00 13.78 6.79
C GLY A 39 -4.12 12.77 6.50
N GLU A 40 -5.36 13.15 6.81
CA GLU A 40 -6.56 12.43 6.37
C GLU A 40 -7.18 13.19 5.20
N VAL A 41 -7.66 12.45 4.19
CA VAL A 41 -8.43 13.03 3.09
C VAL A 41 -9.87 12.57 3.24
N ILE A 42 -10.80 13.52 3.34
CA ILE A 42 -12.22 13.25 3.50
C ILE A 42 -12.92 13.71 2.24
N PHE A 43 -13.42 12.76 1.46
CA PHE A 43 -14.26 13.05 0.31
C PHE A 43 -15.70 13.26 0.77
N THR A 44 -16.28 14.39 0.39
CA THR A 44 -17.72 14.62 0.50
C THR A 44 -18.26 14.64 -0.92
N PHE A 45 -19.28 13.84 -1.18
CA PHE A 45 -19.96 13.78 -2.46
C PHE A 45 -21.44 14.07 -2.25
N ASP A 46 -22.09 14.57 -3.30
CA ASP A 46 -23.55 14.60 -3.37
C ASP A 46 -24.03 13.14 -3.21
N GLY A 47 -25.02 12.88 -2.35
CA GLY A 47 -25.40 11.50 -2.02
C GLY A 47 -26.17 10.77 -3.12
N ASP A 48 -26.02 11.22 -4.38
CA ASP A 48 -26.61 10.60 -5.56
C ASP A 48 -25.76 9.43 -6.09
N ALA A 49 -26.31 8.72 -7.08
CA ALA A 49 -25.62 7.61 -7.73
C ALA A 49 -24.32 8.05 -8.45
N ALA A 50 -24.18 9.34 -8.79
CA ALA A 50 -22.98 9.88 -9.42
C ALA A 50 -21.85 10.06 -8.40
N GLY A 51 -22.14 10.52 -7.19
CA GLY A 51 -21.20 10.65 -6.07
C GLY A 51 -20.65 9.30 -5.60
N GLN A 52 -21.49 8.27 -5.55
CA GLN A 52 -21.03 6.90 -5.25
C GLN A 52 -20.10 6.35 -6.33
N LYS A 53 -20.41 6.60 -7.61
CA LYS A 53 -19.56 6.20 -8.73
C LYS A 53 -18.24 6.99 -8.77
N ALA A 54 -18.28 8.25 -8.36
CA ALA A 54 -17.09 9.08 -8.18
C ALA A 54 -16.23 8.59 -7.01
N ALA A 55 -16.82 8.14 -5.90
CA ALA A 55 -16.11 7.51 -4.79
C ALA A 55 -15.46 6.17 -5.20
N LEU A 56 -16.15 5.35 -6.01
CA LEU A 56 -15.60 4.10 -6.56
C LEU A 56 -14.48 4.37 -7.58
N ARG A 57 -14.59 5.42 -8.39
CA ARG A 57 -13.49 5.88 -9.26
C ARG A 57 -12.31 6.40 -8.44
N ALA A 58 -12.60 7.23 -7.45
CA ALA A 58 -11.59 7.71 -6.51
C ALA A 58 -10.90 6.53 -5.86
N PHE A 59 -11.60 5.46 -5.46
CA PHE A 59 -11.04 4.20 -4.95
C PHE A 59 -10.11 3.50 -5.94
N GLU A 60 -10.45 3.44 -7.23
CA GLU A 60 -9.57 2.87 -8.26
C GLU A 60 -8.27 3.68 -8.39
N ASP A 61 -8.36 5.00 -8.24
CA ASP A 61 -7.22 5.93 -8.28
C ASP A 61 -6.49 6.06 -6.92
N ASP A 62 -7.17 5.76 -5.80
CA ASP A 62 -6.75 5.91 -4.39
C ASP A 62 -5.68 4.89 -4.00
N GLN A 63 -5.45 3.89 -4.85
CA GLN A 63 -4.23 3.08 -4.78
C GLN A 63 -2.94 3.91 -4.83
N LYS A 64 -3.00 5.19 -5.23
CA LYS A 64 -1.87 6.14 -5.25
C LYS A 64 -1.76 7.02 -3.99
N PHE A 65 -2.73 6.99 -3.08
CA PHE A 65 -2.71 7.76 -1.83
C PHE A 65 -2.02 6.99 -0.69
N VAL A 66 -1.16 7.70 0.04
CA VAL A 66 -0.53 7.23 1.30
C VAL A 66 -1.30 7.77 2.52
N ALA A 67 -2.32 8.60 2.29
CA ALA A 67 -3.16 9.20 3.32
C ALA A 67 -4.30 8.26 3.73
N GLN A 68 -4.80 8.38 4.97
CA GLN A 68 -6.04 7.71 5.35
C GLN A 68 -7.20 8.39 4.64
N THR A 69 -7.77 7.68 3.66
CA THR A 69 -8.88 8.18 2.85
C THR A 69 -10.24 7.76 3.43
N PHE A 70 -11.10 8.74 3.63
CA PHE A 70 -12.44 8.58 4.16
C PHE A 70 -13.47 9.22 3.23
N VAL A 71 -14.72 8.80 3.40
CA VAL A 71 -15.88 9.41 2.73
C VAL A 71 -16.88 9.86 3.79
N ALA A 72 -17.42 11.05 3.61
CA ALA A 72 -18.55 11.55 4.38
C ALA A 72 -19.72 11.76 3.40
N VAL A 73 -20.75 10.92 3.52
CA VAL A 73 -21.99 11.03 2.72
C VAL A 73 -23.16 11.22 3.69
N GLU A 74 -24.01 12.18 3.40
CA GLU A 74 -25.21 12.42 4.18
C GLU A 74 -26.33 11.44 3.73
N PRO A 75 -27.03 10.75 4.67
CA PRO A 75 -28.00 9.72 4.33
C PRO A 75 -29.22 10.16 3.52
N SER A 76 -29.68 11.41 3.68
CA SER A 76 -30.77 11.99 2.88
C SER A 76 -30.32 12.48 1.50
N GLY A 77 -29.02 12.43 1.20
CA GLY A 77 -28.43 12.79 -0.08
C GLY A 77 -28.01 14.25 -0.20
N MET A 78 -28.19 15.04 0.85
CA MET A 78 -27.89 16.48 0.83
C MET A 78 -26.39 16.74 0.70
N ASP A 79 -26.03 17.75 -0.09
CA ASP A 79 -24.65 18.24 -0.14
C ASP A 79 -24.31 19.06 1.13
N PRO A 80 -23.03 19.39 1.38
CA PRO A 80 -22.66 20.22 2.54
C PRO A 80 -23.27 21.62 2.56
N CYS A 81 -23.71 22.15 1.42
CA CYS A 81 -24.34 23.46 1.31
C CYS A 81 -25.81 23.41 1.74
N GLU A 82 -26.57 22.47 1.18
CA GLU A 82 -27.95 22.13 1.49
C GLU A 82 -28.08 21.70 2.95
N LEU A 83 -27.19 20.82 3.41
CA LEU A 83 -27.16 20.37 4.80
C LEU A 83 -26.98 21.55 5.76
N ARG A 84 -26.10 22.50 5.42
CA ARG A 84 -25.90 23.71 6.22
C ARG A 84 -27.14 24.61 6.21
N GLN A 85 -27.81 24.74 5.06
CA GLN A 85 -29.02 25.56 4.95
C GLN A 85 -30.19 24.95 5.72
N ALA A 86 -30.31 23.63 5.71
CA ALA A 86 -31.40 22.91 6.37
C ALA A 86 -31.18 22.72 7.89
N GLN A 87 -29.95 22.43 8.31
CA GLN A 87 -29.65 21.96 9.67
C GLN A 87 -28.55 22.77 10.39
N GLY A 88 -27.98 23.78 9.73
CA GLY A 88 -26.98 24.68 10.31
C GLY A 88 -25.54 24.17 10.25
N ASP A 89 -24.62 24.97 10.81
CA ASP A 89 -23.19 24.74 10.70
C ASP A 89 -22.71 23.47 11.43
N ASP A 90 -23.34 23.11 12.56
CA ASP A 90 -22.98 21.91 13.32
C ASP A 90 -23.27 20.61 12.55
N ALA A 91 -24.29 20.62 11.68
CA ALA A 91 -24.60 19.45 10.84
C ALA A 91 -23.46 19.12 9.87
N VAL A 92 -22.82 20.14 9.29
CA VAL A 92 -21.68 19.96 8.39
C VAL A 92 -20.45 19.42 9.15
N ARG A 93 -20.19 19.93 10.36
CA ARG A 93 -19.10 19.40 11.21
C ARG A 93 -19.34 17.94 11.59
N ASN A 94 -20.58 17.60 11.95
CA ASN A 94 -20.97 16.26 12.31
C ASN A 94 -20.88 15.29 11.13
N LEU A 95 -21.22 15.73 9.91
CA LEU A 95 -21.03 14.95 8.68
C LEU A 95 -19.55 14.55 8.51
N VAL A 96 -18.64 15.51 8.62
CA VAL A 96 -17.18 15.28 8.51
C VAL A 96 -16.65 14.39 9.65
N ALA A 97 -17.19 14.55 10.86
CA ALA A 97 -16.80 13.74 12.02
C ALA A 97 -17.24 12.27 11.90
N ARG A 98 -18.35 11.99 11.20
CA ARG A 98 -18.91 10.64 10.98
C ARG A 98 -18.41 9.96 9.71
N ARG A 99 -17.30 10.45 9.15
CA ARG A 99 -16.67 9.87 7.97
C ARG A 99 -16.44 8.36 8.13
N VAL A 100 -16.61 7.61 7.05
CA VAL A 100 -16.35 6.17 6.98
C VAL A 100 -15.12 5.89 6.11
N PRO A 101 -14.35 4.83 6.37
CA PRO A 101 -13.23 4.44 5.50
C PRO A 101 -13.71 4.22 4.06
N LEU A 102 -12.92 4.69 3.08
CA LEU A 102 -13.30 4.57 1.66
C LEU A 102 -13.51 3.11 1.23
N PHE A 103 -12.66 2.19 1.70
CA PHE A 103 -12.80 0.76 1.41
C PHE A 103 -14.13 0.20 1.93
N GLU A 104 -14.50 0.53 3.17
CA GLU A 104 -15.78 0.10 3.75
C GLU A 104 -16.96 0.63 2.94
N PHE A 105 -16.93 1.91 2.58
CA PHE A 105 -17.98 2.54 1.76
C PHE A 105 -18.12 1.84 0.40
N ALA A 106 -17.01 1.70 -0.34
CA ALA A 106 -16.98 1.06 -1.65
C ALA A 106 -17.55 -0.37 -1.61
N ILE A 107 -17.16 -1.16 -0.61
CA ILE A 107 -17.65 -2.53 -0.45
C ILE A 107 -19.16 -2.53 -0.16
N LYS A 108 -19.62 -1.71 0.80
CA LYS A 108 -21.05 -1.64 1.15
C LYS A 108 -21.91 -1.17 -0.03
N SER A 109 -21.43 -0.20 -0.81
CA SER A 109 -22.11 0.25 -2.03
C SER A 109 -22.27 -0.86 -3.06
N VAL A 110 -21.28 -1.73 -3.22
CA VAL A 110 -21.39 -2.89 -4.12
C VAL A 110 -22.39 -3.91 -3.58
N ILE A 111 -22.31 -4.23 -2.28
CA ILE A 111 -23.22 -5.18 -1.62
C ILE A 111 -24.68 -4.73 -1.75
N ALA A 112 -24.94 -3.42 -1.65
CA ALA A 112 -26.29 -2.86 -1.76
C ALA A 112 -27.00 -3.14 -3.10
N ASN A 113 -26.26 -3.52 -4.15
CA ASN A 113 -26.83 -3.89 -5.45
C ASN A 113 -27.32 -5.35 -5.52
N TYR A 114 -27.16 -6.14 -4.46
CA TYR A 114 -27.48 -7.56 -4.43
C TYR A 114 -28.43 -7.91 -3.28
N ASP A 115 -29.34 -8.86 -3.51
CA ASP A 115 -30.18 -9.42 -2.46
C ASP A 115 -29.40 -10.46 -1.65
N ILE A 116 -28.79 -10.02 -0.55
CA ILE A 116 -28.01 -10.89 0.35
C ILE A 116 -28.85 -11.84 1.21
N THR A 117 -30.18 -11.75 1.16
CA THR A 117 -31.05 -12.73 1.82
C THR A 117 -31.09 -14.05 1.04
N ALA A 118 -30.98 -13.97 -0.29
CA ALA A 118 -30.82 -15.12 -1.18
C ALA A 118 -29.38 -15.64 -1.22
N ALA A 119 -29.21 -16.96 -1.36
CA ALA A 119 -27.88 -17.58 -1.44
C ALA A 119 -27.12 -17.11 -2.68
N GLU A 120 -27.81 -16.99 -3.82
CA GLU A 120 -27.27 -16.50 -5.09
C GLU A 120 -26.79 -15.05 -4.98
N GLY A 121 -27.55 -14.19 -4.28
CA GLY A 121 -27.17 -12.79 -4.11
C GLY A 121 -25.94 -12.63 -3.21
N ARG A 122 -25.79 -13.45 -2.16
CA ARG A 122 -24.55 -13.50 -1.36
C ARG A 122 -23.33 -13.89 -2.19
N VAL A 123 -23.46 -14.92 -3.02
CA VAL A 123 -22.37 -15.39 -3.88
C VAL A 123 -22.00 -14.36 -4.95
N ASN A 124 -23.00 -13.72 -5.56
CA ASN A 124 -22.78 -12.68 -6.56
C ASN A 124 -22.11 -11.43 -5.95
N ALA A 125 -22.56 -11.00 -4.76
CA ALA A 125 -21.92 -9.92 -4.02
C ALA A 125 -20.47 -10.27 -3.67
N LEU A 126 -20.22 -11.49 -3.17
CA LEU A 126 -18.86 -11.97 -2.87
C LEU A 126 -17.95 -11.94 -4.10
N ASN A 127 -18.42 -12.45 -5.24
CA ASN A 127 -17.63 -12.47 -6.48
C ASN A 127 -17.26 -11.06 -6.95
N GLN A 128 -18.13 -10.07 -6.70
CA GLN A 128 -17.89 -8.70 -7.13
C GLN A 128 -17.04 -7.90 -6.15
N VAL A 129 -17.14 -8.17 -4.85
CA VAL A 129 -16.35 -7.50 -3.82
C VAL A 129 -14.96 -8.11 -3.66
N ALA A 130 -14.81 -9.43 -3.82
CA ALA A 130 -13.55 -10.13 -3.59
C ALA A 130 -12.36 -9.53 -4.37
N PRO A 131 -12.48 -9.12 -5.65
CA PRO A 131 -11.43 -8.41 -6.38
C PRO A 131 -11.06 -7.06 -5.76
N LEU A 132 -12.02 -6.33 -5.18
CA LEU A 132 -11.77 -5.03 -4.54
C LEU A 132 -10.89 -5.18 -3.30
N ILE A 133 -11.15 -6.22 -2.49
CA ILE A 133 -10.33 -6.54 -1.31
C ILE A 133 -8.95 -7.04 -1.74
N GLY A 134 -8.87 -7.85 -2.80
CA GLY A 134 -7.60 -8.33 -3.35
C GLY A 134 -6.68 -7.19 -3.84
N LYS A 135 -7.26 -6.07 -4.28
CA LYS A 135 -6.55 -4.87 -4.74
C LYS A 135 -6.02 -3.97 -3.62
N ILE A 136 -6.39 -4.19 -2.35
CA ILE A 136 -5.90 -3.41 -1.21
C ILE A 136 -4.38 -3.60 -1.09
N ARG A 137 -3.58 -2.54 -1.18
CA ARG A 137 -2.11 -2.65 -1.12
C ARG A 137 -1.60 -3.09 0.24
N ASP A 138 -2.21 -2.57 1.31
CA ASP A 138 -1.85 -2.94 2.67
C ASP A 138 -2.32 -4.37 2.99
N ALA A 139 -1.37 -5.29 3.05
CA ALA A 139 -1.62 -6.69 3.35
C ALA A 139 -2.18 -6.91 4.76
N SER A 140 -1.97 -5.99 5.69
CA SER A 140 -2.48 -6.08 7.07
C SER A 140 -3.98 -5.75 7.17
N LEU A 141 -4.48 -4.93 6.25
CA LEU A 141 -5.91 -4.56 6.19
C LEU A 141 -6.76 -5.65 5.52
N ARG A 142 -6.19 -6.44 4.60
CA ARG A 142 -6.94 -7.47 3.86
C ARG A 142 -7.66 -8.47 4.78
N PRO A 143 -7.01 -9.08 5.81
CA PRO A 143 -7.70 -10.00 6.72
C PRO A 143 -8.87 -9.36 7.47
N GLU A 144 -8.76 -8.07 7.81
CA GLU A 144 -9.82 -7.35 8.51
C GLU A 144 -11.02 -7.12 7.59
N TYR A 145 -10.80 -6.66 6.36
CA TYR A 145 -11.88 -6.51 5.39
C TYR A 145 -12.50 -7.84 4.96
N VAL A 146 -11.73 -8.93 4.93
CA VAL A 146 -12.27 -10.30 4.75
C VAL A 146 -13.24 -10.65 5.88
N ARG A 147 -12.87 -10.36 7.13
CA ARG A 147 -13.71 -10.60 8.31
C ARG A 147 -14.99 -9.76 8.27
N LEU A 148 -14.88 -8.48 7.95
CA LEU A 148 -16.02 -7.56 7.82
C LEU A 148 -16.96 -8.01 6.70
N LEU A 149 -16.42 -8.37 5.53
CA LEU A 149 -17.22 -8.86 4.41
C LEU A 149 -17.97 -10.14 4.75
N ALA A 150 -17.32 -11.09 5.44
CA ALA A 150 -17.97 -12.30 5.93
C ALA A 150 -19.14 -11.98 6.88
N GLY A 151 -18.96 -11.00 7.77
CA GLY A 151 -20.02 -10.48 8.64
C GLY A 151 -21.18 -9.85 7.87
N TRP A 152 -20.90 -9.02 6.86
CA TRP A 152 -21.94 -8.37 6.06
C TRP A 152 -22.72 -9.34 5.18
N LEU A 153 -22.07 -10.35 4.63
CA LEU A 153 -22.71 -11.37 3.81
C LEU A 153 -23.33 -12.51 4.63
N GLY A 154 -23.00 -12.63 5.93
CA GLY A 154 -23.42 -13.78 6.74
C GLY A 154 -22.81 -15.10 6.24
N MET A 155 -21.57 -15.06 5.75
CA MET A 155 -20.83 -16.21 5.22
C MET A 155 -19.68 -16.60 6.14
N GLU A 156 -19.21 -17.84 6.04
CA GLU A 156 -18.01 -18.27 6.76
C GLU A 156 -16.76 -17.55 6.24
N VAL A 157 -15.90 -17.13 7.17
CA VAL A 157 -14.67 -16.37 6.88
C VAL A 157 -13.74 -17.14 5.92
N ASP A 158 -13.67 -18.47 6.02
CA ASP A 158 -12.82 -19.29 5.17
C ASP A 158 -13.29 -19.31 3.70
N ILE A 159 -14.61 -19.31 3.48
CA ILE A 159 -15.20 -19.23 2.13
C ILE A 159 -14.86 -17.87 1.51
N VAL A 160 -15.03 -16.79 2.27
CA VAL A 160 -14.73 -15.43 1.82
C VAL A 160 -13.23 -15.25 1.58
N SER A 161 -12.38 -15.75 2.48
CA SER A 161 -10.93 -15.73 2.34
C SER A 161 -10.47 -16.47 1.08
N THR A 162 -11.05 -17.64 0.81
CA THR A 162 -10.76 -18.42 -0.40
C THR A 162 -11.20 -17.68 -1.65
N ALA A 163 -12.37 -17.05 -1.65
CA ALA A 163 -12.83 -16.23 -2.79
C ALA A 163 -11.93 -15.01 -3.02
N VAL A 164 -11.48 -14.32 -1.96
CA VAL A 164 -10.55 -13.18 -2.08
C VAL A 164 -9.18 -13.63 -2.58
N LYS A 165 -8.65 -14.77 -2.09
CA LYS A 165 -7.40 -15.36 -2.60
C LYS A 165 -7.55 -15.79 -4.05
N LYS A 166 -8.69 -16.39 -4.42
CA LYS A 166 -8.99 -16.80 -5.79
C LYS A 166 -9.18 -15.59 -6.69
N SER A 167 -9.81 -14.50 -6.28
CA SER A 167 -9.96 -13.28 -7.09
C SER A 167 -8.69 -12.43 -7.14
N GLY A 168 -7.86 -12.47 -6.10
CA GLY A 168 -6.48 -11.96 -6.14
C GLY A 168 -5.54 -12.84 -6.98
N GLY A 169 -5.93 -14.11 -7.19
CA GLY A 169 -5.23 -15.13 -8.00
C GLY A 169 -5.77 -15.32 -9.43
N ALA A 170 -7.03 -14.95 -9.71
CA ALA A 170 -7.74 -15.25 -10.95
C ALA A 170 -7.57 -14.17 -12.02
N THR A 171 -6.95 -13.04 -11.65
CA THR A 171 -6.30 -12.13 -12.59
C THR A 171 -4.78 -12.32 -12.66
N THR A 172 -4.23 -13.38 -12.05
CA THR A 172 -2.77 -13.61 -11.99
C THR A 172 -2.35 -15.06 -12.25
N ALA A 173 -3.23 -15.92 -12.77
CA ALA A 173 -2.86 -17.25 -13.27
C ALA A 173 -2.51 -17.27 -14.78
N ALA A 174 -2.66 -16.15 -15.48
CA ALA A 174 -2.10 -15.94 -16.80
C ALA A 174 -1.91 -14.43 -17.02
N SER A 175 -0.67 -13.97 -17.17
CA SER A 175 -0.31 -12.59 -17.53
C SER A 175 -0.53 -11.49 -16.48
N ASP A 176 0.28 -11.48 -15.41
CA ASP A 176 1.03 -10.23 -15.12
C ASP A 176 2.40 -10.53 -14.50
N LYS A 177 3.35 -10.89 -15.37
CA LYS A 177 4.78 -10.99 -15.05
C LYS A 177 5.46 -9.60 -14.95
N ARG A 178 4.69 -8.50 -15.06
CA ARG A 178 5.22 -7.13 -15.08
C ARG A 178 5.25 -6.56 -13.68
N VAL A 179 6.38 -5.98 -13.31
CA VAL A 179 6.55 -5.26 -12.04
C VAL A 179 5.56 -4.09 -12.02
N ASN A 180 4.80 -3.98 -10.93
CA ASN A 180 3.97 -2.79 -10.71
C ASN A 180 4.84 -1.59 -10.27
N LEU A 181 5.29 -0.78 -11.24
CA LEU A 181 6.11 0.42 -11.00
C LEU A 181 5.36 1.58 -10.32
N THR A 182 4.12 1.36 -9.87
CA THR A 182 3.37 2.31 -9.02
C THR A 182 3.42 1.95 -7.54
N ASP A 183 3.96 0.78 -7.18
CA ASP A 183 4.22 0.38 -5.80
C ASP A 183 5.54 1.02 -5.32
N PRO A 184 5.53 1.89 -4.29
CA PRO A 184 6.74 2.53 -3.77
C PRO A 184 7.81 1.54 -3.31
N VAL A 185 7.42 0.37 -2.78
CA VAL A 185 8.36 -0.65 -2.32
C VAL A 185 9.04 -1.29 -3.53
N LEU A 186 8.28 -1.63 -4.58
CA LEU A 186 8.85 -2.20 -5.80
C LEU A 186 9.69 -1.20 -6.58
N VAL A 187 9.31 0.09 -6.58
CA VAL A 187 10.14 1.16 -7.14
C VAL A 187 11.45 1.26 -6.37
N LEU A 188 11.41 1.25 -5.03
CA LEU A 188 12.60 1.29 -4.20
C LEU A 188 13.53 0.08 -4.43
N GLU A 189 12.97 -1.13 -4.43
CA GLU A 189 13.68 -2.36 -4.76
C GLU A 189 14.36 -2.26 -6.14
N ARG A 190 13.63 -1.74 -7.13
CA ARG A 190 14.14 -1.50 -8.47
C ARG A 190 15.29 -0.49 -8.49
N GLU A 191 15.18 0.63 -7.79
CA GLU A 191 16.26 1.63 -7.72
C GLU A 191 17.53 1.04 -7.08
N VAL A 192 17.40 0.25 -6.02
CA VAL A 192 18.53 -0.43 -5.38
C VAL A 192 19.20 -1.42 -6.34
N LEU A 193 18.41 -2.18 -7.11
CA LEU A 193 18.95 -3.06 -8.15
C LEU A 193 19.67 -2.27 -9.26
N LYS A 194 19.11 -1.15 -9.72
CA LYS A 194 19.76 -0.28 -10.71
C LYS A 194 21.09 0.25 -10.19
N VAL A 195 21.16 0.72 -8.94
CA VAL A 195 22.42 1.15 -8.32
C VAL A 195 23.42 0.01 -8.27
N ARG A 196 23.01 -1.20 -7.88
CA ARG A 196 23.91 -2.35 -7.84
C ARG A 196 24.45 -2.72 -9.23
N LEU A 197 23.60 -2.68 -10.26
CA LEU A 197 23.98 -3.05 -11.62
C LEU A 197 24.82 -1.99 -12.33
N GLN A 198 24.47 -0.71 -12.18
CA GLN A 198 25.09 0.40 -12.93
C GLN A 198 26.26 1.03 -12.17
N LEU A 199 26.23 1.02 -10.84
CA LEU A 199 27.20 1.68 -9.96
C LEU A 199 27.74 0.71 -8.89
N PRO A 200 28.31 -0.45 -9.29
CA PRO A 200 28.70 -1.50 -8.36
C PRO A 200 29.72 -1.03 -7.31
N THR A 201 30.60 -0.09 -7.66
CA THR A 201 31.60 0.49 -6.76
C THR A 201 31.01 1.37 -5.66
N LEU A 202 29.82 1.95 -5.84
CA LEU A 202 29.16 2.79 -4.84
C LEU A 202 28.13 2.01 -4.00
N SER A 203 27.83 0.77 -4.39
CA SER A 203 26.83 -0.10 -3.75
C SER A 203 27.34 -0.87 -2.52
N HIS A 204 28.21 -0.27 -1.70
CA HIS A 204 28.87 -0.96 -0.58
C HIS A 204 27.91 -1.59 0.43
N SER A 205 26.76 -0.94 0.69
CA SER A 205 25.73 -1.40 1.63
C SER A 205 24.92 -2.60 1.13
N TRP A 206 25.23 -3.15 -0.06
CA TRP A 206 24.56 -4.34 -0.62
C TRP A 206 24.69 -5.57 0.27
N VAL A 207 25.88 -5.80 0.84
CA VAL A 207 26.16 -6.96 1.69
C VAL A 207 25.33 -6.93 2.99
N ASP A 208 24.91 -5.74 3.42
CA ASP A 208 24.13 -5.56 4.65
C ASP A 208 22.62 -5.75 4.44
N LEU A 209 22.16 -5.96 3.19
CA LEU A 209 20.76 -6.18 2.89
C LEU A 209 20.30 -7.56 3.40
N GLU A 210 19.15 -7.58 4.05
CA GLU A 210 18.54 -8.81 4.54
C GLU A 210 18.28 -9.80 3.38
N PRO A 211 18.35 -11.13 3.61
CA PRO A 211 18.06 -12.11 2.57
C PRO A 211 16.66 -11.96 1.95
N THR A 212 15.70 -11.48 2.76
CA THR A 212 14.31 -11.22 2.35
C THR A 212 14.06 -9.77 1.93
N ALA A 213 15.12 -8.98 1.67
CA ALA A 213 15.01 -7.57 1.34
C ALA A 213 14.13 -7.30 0.11
N PHE A 214 14.12 -8.19 -0.86
CA PHE A 214 13.30 -8.08 -2.08
C PHE A 214 12.00 -8.89 -1.94
N SER A 215 10.87 -8.22 -2.13
CA SER A 215 9.54 -8.84 -2.07
C SER A 215 9.08 -9.40 -3.41
N PHE A 216 9.55 -8.83 -4.52
CA PHE A 216 9.20 -9.32 -5.85
C PHE A 216 10.06 -10.50 -6.28
N ALA A 217 9.43 -11.56 -6.78
CA ALA A 217 10.09 -12.83 -7.07
C ALA A 217 11.29 -12.69 -8.03
N LEU A 218 11.15 -11.96 -9.15
CA LEU A 218 12.25 -11.76 -10.10
C LEU A 218 13.38 -10.90 -9.51
N TYR A 219 13.07 -9.95 -8.63
CA TYR A 219 14.08 -9.13 -7.95
C TYR A 219 14.88 -9.95 -6.94
N ASN A 220 14.19 -10.83 -6.23
CA ASN A 220 14.83 -11.77 -5.34
C ASN A 220 15.70 -12.80 -6.10
N GLN A 221 15.24 -13.30 -7.25
CA GLN A 221 16.06 -14.17 -8.11
C GLN A 221 17.32 -13.46 -8.59
N LEU A 222 17.19 -12.21 -9.05
CA LEU A 222 18.35 -11.40 -9.43
C LEU A 222 19.31 -11.16 -8.26
N ARG A 223 18.79 -10.84 -7.07
CA ARG A 223 19.60 -10.71 -5.85
C ARG A 223 20.42 -11.97 -5.59
N VAL A 224 19.80 -13.15 -5.65
CA VAL A 224 20.49 -14.43 -5.43
C VAL A 224 21.58 -14.67 -6.47
N LEU A 225 21.32 -14.37 -7.74
CA LEU A 225 22.34 -14.47 -8.79
C LEU A 225 23.53 -13.54 -8.53
N ILE A 226 23.27 -12.29 -8.14
CA ILE A 226 24.31 -11.31 -7.80
C ILE A 226 25.16 -11.78 -6.62
N ASP A 227 24.53 -12.33 -5.58
CA ASP A 227 25.23 -12.80 -4.37
C ASP A 227 26.09 -14.05 -4.63
N ASN A 228 25.77 -14.84 -5.65
CA ASN A 228 26.51 -16.04 -6.03
C ASN A 228 27.73 -15.77 -6.92
N GLN A 229 27.90 -14.54 -7.41
CA GLN A 229 29.09 -14.17 -8.19
C GLN A 229 30.28 -13.85 -7.29
N SER A 230 31.44 -14.41 -7.61
CA SER A 230 32.71 -14.07 -6.95
C SER A 230 33.22 -12.68 -7.34
N GLU A 231 33.03 -12.30 -8.61
CA GLU A 231 33.31 -10.97 -9.14
C GLU A 231 32.08 -10.47 -9.89
N PHE A 232 31.71 -9.21 -9.69
CA PHE A 232 30.48 -8.68 -10.26
C PHE A 232 30.61 -8.49 -11.77
N ASN A 233 29.82 -9.23 -12.56
CA ASN A 233 29.82 -9.16 -14.02
C ASN A 233 28.40 -9.33 -14.61
N ILE A 234 27.94 -8.30 -15.32
CA ILE A 234 26.58 -8.26 -15.91
C ILE A 234 26.38 -9.33 -16.98
N GLN A 235 27.38 -9.59 -17.82
CA GLN A 235 27.27 -10.61 -18.87
C GLN A 235 27.09 -11.99 -18.25
N GLU A 236 27.86 -12.29 -17.21
CA GLU A 236 27.73 -13.54 -16.48
C GLU A 236 26.38 -13.67 -15.78
N LEU A 237 25.78 -12.58 -15.27
CA LEU A 237 24.41 -12.59 -14.73
C LEU A 237 23.37 -12.97 -15.80
N ILE A 238 23.52 -12.45 -17.01
CA ILE A 238 22.63 -12.75 -18.15
C ILE A 238 22.79 -14.21 -18.57
N ASP A 239 24.02 -14.71 -18.63
CA ASP A 239 24.33 -16.08 -19.05
C ASP A 239 23.83 -17.12 -18.03
N GLN A 240 23.88 -16.80 -16.73
CA GLN A 240 23.39 -17.65 -15.64
C GLN A 240 21.88 -17.53 -15.37
N ALA A 241 21.18 -16.59 -16.01
CA ALA A 241 19.75 -16.40 -15.77
C ALA A 241 18.92 -17.55 -16.38
N ASP A 242 18.17 -18.23 -15.52
CA ASP A 242 17.35 -19.41 -15.86
C ASP A 242 16.12 -19.10 -16.74
N SER A 243 15.79 -17.83 -16.98
CA SER A 243 14.61 -17.42 -17.74
C SER A 243 14.87 -16.20 -18.62
N GLU A 244 14.20 -16.16 -19.78
CA GLU A 244 14.26 -15.01 -20.70
C GLU A 244 13.69 -13.74 -20.06
N GLU A 245 12.73 -13.86 -19.15
CA GLU A 245 12.21 -12.72 -18.40
C GLU A 245 13.25 -12.09 -17.48
N LEU A 246 14.06 -12.90 -16.82
CA LEU A 246 15.13 -12.42 -15.94
C LEU A 246 16.25 -11.77 -16.75
N LYS A 247 16.62 -12.34 -17.91
CA LYS A 247 17.58 -11.72 -18.86
C LYS A 247 17.10 -10.37 -19.36
N SER A 248 15.82 -10.29 -19.76
CA SER A 248 15.19 -9.04 -20.17
C SER A 248 15.22 -8.00 -19.05
N LEU A 249 14.91 -8.42 -17.81
CA LEU A 249 14.92 -7.53 -16.66
C LEU A 249 16.33 -7.00 -16.36
N ILE A 250 17.35 -7.85 -16.34
CA ILE A 250 18.75 -7.43 -16.13
C ILE A 250 19.17 -6.39 -17.17
N THR A 251 18.85 -6.66 -18.44
CA THR A 251 19.16 -5.76 -19.55
C THR A 251 18.45 -4.41 -19.38
N GLU A 252 17.16 -4.42 -19.04
CA GLU A 252 16.35 -3.22 -18.80
C GLU A 252 16.91 -2.39 -17.64
N LEU A 253 17.21 -3.02 -16.50
CA LEU A 253 17.74 -2.35 -15.31
C LEU A 253 19.14 -1.78 -15.51
N THR A 254 19.92 -2.32 -16.45
CA THR A 254 21.27 -1.82 -16.74
C THR A 254 21.24 -0.48 -17.49
N VAL A 255 20.17 -0.21 -18.24
CA VAL A 255 20.05 0.99 -19.09
C VAL A 255 19.02 2.00 -18.59
N GLU A 256 18.09 1.61 -17.71
CA GLU A 256 17.09 2.51 -17.16
C GLU A 256 17.74 3.57 -16.25
N PRO A 257 17.45 4.87 -16.43
CA PRO A 257 18.02 5.91 -15.59
C PRO A 257 17.59 5.76 -14.13
N ILE A 258 18.52 6.05 -13.21
CA ILE A 258 18.26 6.10 -11.76
C ILE A 258 17.39 7.34 -11.46
N ARG A 259 16.34 7.18 -10.65
CA ARG A 259 15.35 8.24 -10.39
C ARG A 259 15.86 9.28 -9.38
N THR A 260 16.75 10.14 -9.85
CA THR A 260 17.29 11.28 -9.10
C THR A 260 17.28 12.56 -9.93
N ASP A 261 17.05 13.69 -9.28
CA ASP A 261 17.16 15.02 -9.90
C ASP A 261 18.64 15.45 -9.87
N GLY A 262 19.44 15.00 -10.85
CA GLY A 262 20.85 15.35 -10.98
C GLY A 262 21.82 14.17 -10.87
N GLU A 263 23.06 14.41 -10.47
CA GLU A 263 24.06 13.34 -10.28
C GLU A 263 23.67 12.43 -9.11
N VAL A 264 23.91 11.13 -9.27
CA VAL A 264 23.67 10.13 -8.22
C VAL A 264 24.69 10.35 -7.12
N SER A 265 24.24 10.87 -5.98
CA SER A 265 25.11 11.14 -4.82
C SER A 265 25.19 9.96 -3.87
N ASP A 266 26.30 9.85 -3.13
CA ASP A 266 26.48 8.85 -2.06
C ASP A 266 25.37 8.94 -1.00
N ARG A 267 24.87 10.15 -0.72
CA ARG A 267 23.75 10.38 0.21
C ARG A 267 22.46 9.76 -0.30
N TYR A 268 22.17 9.89 -1.60
CA TYR A 268 21.00 9.25 -2.21
C TYR A 268 21.10 7.73 -2.13
N ILE A 269 22.26 7.16 -2.50
CA ILE A 269 22.49 5.72 -2.42
C ILE A 269 22.30 5.22 -0.99
N THR A 270 22.92 5.88 -0.01
CA THR A 270 22.79 5.52 1.40
C THR A 270 21.32 5.55 1.86
N SER A 271 20.58 6.58 1.46
CA SER A 271 19.15 6.73 1.81
C SER A 271 18.29 5.59 1.24
N ILE A 272 18.45 5.22 -0.04
CA ILE A 272 17.62 4.16 -0.64
C ILE A 272 17.96 2.77 -0.07
N PHE A 273 19.23 2.48 0.22
CA PHE A 273 19.62 1.22 0.85
C PHE A 273 19.10 1.14 2.28
N ALA A 274 19.25 2.21 3.08
CA ALA A 274 18.72 2.26 4.43
C ALA A 274 17.20 2.09 4.44
N ARG A 275 16.48 2.73 3.50
CA ARG A 275 15.03 2.58 3.37
C ARG A 275 14.62 1.16 3.00
N LEU A 276 15.35 0.49 2.11
CA LEU A 276 15.05 -0.90 1.73
C LEU A 276 15.20 -1.83 2.93
N ARG A 277 16.28 -1.66 3.72
CA ARG A 277 16.50 -2.42 4.95
C ARG A 277 15.42 -2.17 5.99
N GLU A 278 15.00 -0.92 6.19
CA GLU A 278 13.91 -0.59 7.11
C GLU A 278 12.61 -1.33 6.73
N VAL A 279 12.27 -1.38 5.44
CA VAL A 279 11.08 -2.10 4.94
C VAL A 279 11.24 -3.61 5.14
N ALA A 280 12.41 -4.17 4.87
CA ALA A 280 12.70 -5.58 5.08
C ALA A 280 12.59 -5.97 6.57
N LEU A 281 13.26 -5.21 7.45
CA LEU A 281 13.21 -5.39 8.90
C LEU A 281 11.78 -5.27 9.43
N SER A 282 10.98 -4.33 8.92
CA SER A 282 9.58 -4.18 9.33
C SER A 282 8.73 -5.41 9.01
N ARG A 283 8.96 -6.06 7.86
CA ARG A 283 8.29 -7.31 7.48
C ARG A 283 8.72 -8.46 8.41
N SER A 284 10.02 -8.64 8.60
CA SER A 284 10.56 -9.69 9.48
C SER A 284 10.12 -9.50 10.95
N ILE A 285 10.03 -8.26 11.44
CA ILE A 285 9.48 -7.92 12.77
C ILE A 285 8.01 -8.35 12.88
N ALA A 286 7.20 -8.13 11.85
CA ALA A 286 5.79 -8.53 11.85
C ALA A 286 5.64 -10.06 11.90
N GLU A 287 6.49 -10.79 11.20
CA GLU A 287 6.54 -12.26 11.25
C GLU A 287 6.94 -12.77 12.64
N ILE A 288 8.00 -12.21 13.23
CA ILE A 288 8.44 -12.58 14.58
C ILE A 288 7.38 -12.27 15.63
N LYS A 289 6.73 -11.10 15.56
CA LYS A 289 5.61 -10.75 16.46
C LYS A 289 4.45 -11.74 16.34
N SER A 290 4.11 -12.15 15.12
CA SER A 290 3.09 -13.17 14.86
C SER A 290 3.47 -14.52 15.47
N THR A 291 4.73 -14.91 15.38
CA THR A 291 5.26 -16.13 16.01
C THR A 291 5.20 -16.06 17.54
N LEU A 292 5.62 -14.94 18.15
CA LEU A 292 5.54 -14.72 19.59
C LEU A 292 4.11 -14.77 20.13
N GLN A 293 3.13 -14.22 19.39
CA GLN A 293 1.72 -14.26 19.79
C GLN A 293 1.14 -15.67 19.85
N ARG A 294 1.71 -16.62 19.11
CA ARG A 294 1.26 -18.03 19.06
C ARG A 294 1.98 -18.91 20.08
N LEU A 295 3.13 -18.47 20.59
CA LEU A 295 3.90 -19.20 21.60
C LEU A 295 3.29 -18.98 22.98
N ASN A 296 3.06 -20.08 23.71
CA ASN A 296 2.66 -20.01 25.12
C ASN A 296 3.89 -19.63 25.97
N PRO A 297 3.91 -18.45 26.62
CA PRO A 297 5.07 -17.97 27.37
C PRO A 297 5.35 -18.79 28.64
N VAL A 298 4.38 -19.60 29.11
CA VAL A 298 4.53 -20.42 30.32
C VAL A 298 5.14 -21.79 30.00
N GLU A 299 4.81 -22.36 28.85
CA GLU A 299 5.31 -23.68 28.43
C GLU A 299 6.64 -23.60 27.69
N ASN A 300 6.92 -22.48 27.00
CA ASN A 300 8.08 -22.31 26.12
C ASN A 300 8.94 -21.09 26.49
N ASP A 301 9.20 -20.87 27.78
CA ASP A 301 9.89 -19.68 28.30
C ASP A 301 11.24 -19.40 27.61
N ALA A 302 12.12 -20.41 27.48
CA ALA A 302 13.43 -20.23 26.84
C ALA A 302 13.32 -19.79 25.36
N GLN A 303 12.42 -20.41 24.59
CA GLN A 303 12.19 -20.05 23.18
C GLN A 303 11.54 -18.66 23.07
N TYR A 304 10.65 -18.32 23.99
CA TYR A 304 10.01 -17.01 24.04
C TYR A 304 11.06 -15.91 24.29
N GLN A 305 11.95 -16.09 25.27
CA GLN A 305 13.01 -15.13 25.59
C GLN A 305 14.00 -14.93 24.43
N GLU A 306 14.35 -16.01 23.73
CA GLU A 306 15.23 -15.94 22.56
C GLU A 306 14.60 -15.10 21.43
N ILE A 307 13.37 -15.42 21.06
CA ILE A 307 12.66 -14.73 19.99
C ILE A 307 12.35 -13.27 20.38
N PHE A 308 12.04 -13.01 21.66
CA PHE A 308 11.86 -11.65 22.16
C PHE A 308 13.15 -10.83 22.09
N THR A 309 14.30 -11.42 22.43
CA THR A 309 15.60 -10.74 22.32
C THR A 309 15.93 -10.39 20.87
N GLN A 310 15.67 -11.32 19.93
CA GLN A 310 15.81 -11.06 18.49
C GLN A 310 14.91 -9.90 18.03
N LEU A 311 13.66 -9.88 18.49
CA LEU A 311 12.71 -8.81 18.19
C LEU A 311 13.23 -7.43 18.61
N VAL A 312 13.75 -7.31 19.84
CA VAL A 312 14.30 -6.05 20.37
C VAL A 312 15.49 -5.58 19.54
N GLY A 313 16.40 -6.50 19.20
CA GLY A 313 17.55 -6.19 18.33
C GLY A 313 17.14 -5.68 16.96
N MET A 314 16.12 -6.30 16.35
CA MET A 314 15.60 -5.88 15.05
C MET A 314 14.86 -4.55 15.10
N GLU A 315 14.12 -4.26 16.18
CA GLU A 315 13.48 -2.95 16.35
C GLU A 315 14.51 -1.82 16.51
N ALA A 316 15.61 -2.07 17.22
CA ALA A 316 16.73 -1.13 17.34
C ALA A 316 17.41 -0.90 15.97
N ALA A 317 17.70 -1.97 15.23
CA ALA A 317 18.29 -1.87 13.89
C ALA A 317 17.38 -1.10 12.93
N ARG A 318 16.07 -1.36 12.95
CA ARG A 318 15.09 -0.64 12.12
C ARG A 318 15.09 0.87 12.42
N ARG A 319 15.22 1.25 13.70
CA ARG A 319 15.28 2.67 14.09
C ARG A 319 16.49 3.37 13.47
N VAL A 320 17.67 2.75 13.54
CA VAL A 320 18.90 3.27 12.92
C VAL A 320 18.72 3.43 11.40
N GLN A 321 18.16 2.42 10.73
CA GLN A 321 17.91 2.50 9.28
C GLN A 321 16.92 3.61 8.91
N LYS A 322 15.91 3.86 9.75
CA LYS A 322 14.96 4.95 9.56
C LYS A 322 15.64 6.33 9.65
N GLU A 323 16.54 6.53 10.62
CA GLU A 323 17.30 7.78 10.78
C GLU A 323 18.23 8.01 9.57
N LEU A 324 18.93 6.97 9.11
CA LEU A 324 19.78 7.01 7.90
C LEU A 324 18.97 7.28 6.62
N ALA A 325 17.78 6.70 6.48
CA ALA A 325 16.91 6.92 5.33
C ALA A 325 16.45 8.38 5.21
N LEU A 326 16.24 9.08 6.34
CA LEU A 326 15.90 10.50 6.40
C LEU A 326 17.10 11.43 6.12
N GLY A 327 18.33 10.88 6.09
CA GLY A 327 19.55 11.63 5.87
C GLY A 327 19.95 12.51 7.05
N GLU A 328 19.62 12.09 8.28
CA GLU A 328 20.02 12.77 9.53
C GLU A 328 21.45 12.41 9.99
N SER A 329 22.36 12.11 9.05
CA SER A 329 23.76 11.75 9.33
C SER A 329 24.71 12.53 8.44
#